data_AF-A0A848ZNQ6-F1
#
_entry.id   AF-A0A848ZNQ6-F1
#
_cell.length_a   1.000
_cell.length_b   1.000
_cell.length_c   1.000
_cell.angle_alpha   90.00
_cell.angle_beta   90.00
_cell.angle_gamma   90.00
#
_symmetry.space_group_name_H-M   'P 1'
#
loop_
_entity.id
_entity.type
_entity.pdbx_description
1 polymer ?
#
loop_
_entity_poly.entity_id
_entity_poly.type
_entity_poly.pdbx_seq_one_letter_code
_entity_poly.pdbx_strand_id
1 'polypeptide(L)'
;MVTNDADLPKAIKKNVRDIELCSPSGEMLYLEKLDNETIRHFIIENNALNNNSVIYVHKLYKNKATYNHWKNIKELKNVRVTIDMFYGGLVFFRREQVKEHFKIRI
;
A
#
# COMPACT_ATOMS: atom_id res chain seq x y z
N MET A 1 -17.97 -14.58 3.71
CA MET A 1 -17.49 -15.44 4.81
C MET A 1 -16.15 -14.87 5.23
N VAL A 2 -16.09 -14.28 6.42
CA VAL A 2 -14.86 -13.67 6.97
C VAL A 2 -13.91 -14.82 7.26
N THR A 3 -12.87 -14.99 6.44
CA THR A 3 -11.85 -16.01 6.70
C THR A 3 -11.07 -15.58 7.93
N ASN A 4 -11.13 -16.41 8.96
CA ASN A 4 -10.41 -16.26 10.20
C ASN A 4 -8.91 -16.02 9.91
N ASP A 5 -8.32 -15.01 10.53
CA ASP A 5 -6.93 -14.55 10.29
C ASP A 5 -5.90 -15.71 10.39
N ALA A 6 -6.23 -16.74 11.18
CA ALA A 6 -5.46 -17.96 11.38
C ALA A 6 -5.33 -18.89 10.15
N ASP A 7 -6.20 -18.78 9.14
CA ASP A 7 -6.18 -19.65 7.94
C ASP A 7 -5.49 -19.01 6.73
N LEU A 8 -5.22 -17.71 6.78
CA LEU A 8 -4.55 -16.97 5.71
C LEU A 8 -3.14 -17.51 5.41
N PRO A 9 -2.28 -17.82 6.41
CA PRO A 9 -0.93 -18.34 6.14
C PRO A 9 -0.95 -19.72 5.47
N LYS A 10 -1.96 -20.55 5.76
CA LYS A 10 -2.12 -21.88 5.15
C LYS A 10 -2.53 -21.79 3.69
N ALA A 11 -3.43 -20.85 3.36
CA ALA A 11 -3.89 -20.65 1.99
C ALA A 11 -2.77 -20.11 1.07
N ILE A 12 -1.90 -19.25 1.60
CA ILE A 12 -0.78 -18.66 0.84
C ILE A 12 0.29 -19.71 0.52
N LYS A 13 0.72 -20.50 1.52
CA LYS A 13 1.71 -21.59 1.32
C LYS A 13 1.24 -22.66 0.33
N LYS A 14 -0.06 -22.88 0.20
CA LYS A 14 -0.62 -23.89 -0.71
C LYS A 14 -0.53 -23.47 -2.19
N ASN A 15 -0.61 -22.17 -2.47
CA ASN A 15 -0.77 -21.66 -3.84
C ASN A 15 0.46 -20.96 -4.39
N VAL A 16 1.47 -20.65 -3.55
CA VAL A 16 2.71 -20.01 -3.99
C VAL A 16 3.90 -20.76 -3.41
N ARG A 17 4.71 -21.36 -4.28
CA ARG A 17 5.98 -21.99 -3.89
C ARG A 17 7.00 -20.88 -3.62
N ASP A 18 7.80 -21.04 -2.56
CA ASP A 18 8.90 -20.15 -2.12
C ASP A 18 8.49 -18.77 -1.56
N ILE A 19 7.58 -18.74 -0.58
CA ILE A 19 7.35 -17.55 0.26
C ILE A 19 7.67 -17.87 1.73
N GLU A 20 8.67 -17.17 2.29
CA GLU A 20 8.88 -17.06 3.73
C GLU A 20 8.20 -15.80 4.26
N LEU A 21 7.23 -15.96 5.16
CA LEU A 21 6.69 -14.86 5.97
C LEU A 21 7.71 -14.54 7.07
N CYS A 22 8.63 -13.61 6.78
CA CYS A 22 9.55 -13.08 7.78
C CYS A 22 8.81 -12.23 8.81
N SER A 23 8.44 -12.83 9.95
CA SER A 23 8.14 -12.19 11.26
C SER A 23 7.04 -11.09 11.26
N PRO A 24 6.44 -10.74 12.43
CA PRO A 24 5.23 -9.91 12.48
C PRO A 24 5.45 -8.41 12.22
N SER A 25 6.61 -8.01 11.68
CA SER A 25 6.83 -6.64 11.20
C SER A 25 6.12 -6.47 9.86
N GLY A 26 4.83 -6.17 9.91
CA GLY A 26 4.01 -5.78 8.75
C GLY A 26 4.55 -4.50 8.11
N GLU A 27 5.66 -4.61 7.41
CA GLU A 27 6.29 -3.50 6.70
C GLU A 27 5.62 -3.26 5.33
N MET A 28 4.73 -4.15 4.87
CA MET A 28 4.04 -3.99 3.60
C MET A 28 2.53 -4.23 3.70
N LEU A 29 1.73 -3.26 3.22
CA LEU A 29 0.28 -3.37 3.10
C LEU A 29 -0.13 -3.41 1.62
N TYR A 30 -1.10 -4.26 1.29
CA TYR A 30 -1.71 -4.33 -0.03
C TYR A 30 -3.12 -3.75 0.02
N LEU A 31 -3.40 -2.74 -0.80
CA LEU A 31 -4.72 -2.14 -0.97
C LEU A 31 -5.31 -2.54 -2.31
N GLU A 32 -6.36 -3.37 -2.27
CA GLU A 32 -7.10 -3.78 -3.47
C GLU A 32 -7.95 -2.63 -4.06
N LYS A 33 -8.42 -1.74 -3.18
CA LYS A 33 -9.30 -0.63 -3.51
C LYS A 33 -8.75 0.66 -2.89
N LEU A 34 -8.99 1.77 -3.58
CA LEU A 34 -8.66 3.11 -3.10
C LEU A 34 -9.92 3.98 -3.02
N ASP A 35 -10.50 4.04 -1.83
CA ASP A 35 -11.60 4.93 -1.46
C ASP A 35 -11.29 5.68 -0.15
N ASN A 36 -12.16 6.61 0.22
CA ASN A 36 -11.96 7.47 1.39
C ASN A 36 -11.82 6.68 2.69
N GLU A 37 -12.64 5.65 2.90
CA GLU A 37 -12.59 4.81 4.11
C GLU A 37 -11.27 4.04 4.19
N THR A 38 -10.83 3.45 3.09
CA THR A 38 -9.56 2.72 3.02
C THR A 38 -8.38 3.66 3.30
N ILE A 39 -8.39 4.86 2.70
CA ILE A 39 -7.33 5.86 2.92
C ILE A 39 -7.31 6.30 4.38
N ARG A 40 -8.48 6.63 4.93
CA ARG A 40 -8.63 7.08 6.32
C ARG A 40 -8.10 6.02 7.28
N HIS A 41 -8.61 4.79 7.19
CA HIS A 41 -8.26 3.72 8.12
C HIS A 41 -6.81 3.25 7.98
N PHE A 42 -6.31 3.02 6.76
CA PHE A 42 -5.01 2.35 6.56
C PHE A 42 -3.83 3.30 6.38
N ILE A 43 -4.06 4.58 6.05
CA ILE A 43 -3.00 5.56 5.78
C ILE A 43 -2.99 6.69 6.82
N ILE A 44 -4.17 7.24 7.17
CA ILE A 44 -4.25 8.42 8.04
C ILE A 44 -4.27 8.02 9.51
N GLU A 45 -5.13 7.06 9.88
CA GLU A 45 -5.37 6.67 11.28
C GLU A 45 -4.56 5.43 11.70
N ASN A 46 -3.70 4.94 10.81
CA ASN A 46 -2.92 3.74 11.04
C ASN A 46 -1.63 4.03 11.81
N ASN A 47 -1.71 3.92 13.14
CA ASN A 47 -0.57 4.10 14.05
C ASN A 47 0.52 3.01 13.92
N ALA A 48 0.26 1.92 13.18
CA ALA A 48 1.27 0.90 12.92
C ALA A 48 2.22 1.28 11.77
N LEU A 49 1.89 2.31 10.98
CA LEU A 49 2.78 2.79 9.93
C LEU A 49 4.04 3.42 10.52
N ASN A 50 5.18 2.89 10.10
CA ASN A 50 6.49 3.35 10.51
C ASN A 50 7.33 3.72 9.28
N ASN A 51 8.58 4.10 9.53
CA ASN A 51 9.50 4.57 8.49
C ASN A 51 9.75 3.53 7.40
N ASN A 52 9.69 2.24 7.73
CA ASN A 52 9.92 1.13 6.81
C ASN A 52 8.64 0.65 6.13
N SER A 53 7.48 1.17 6.54
CA SER A 53 6.21 0.76 5.95
C SER A 53 6.09 1.17 4.48
N VAL A 54 5.55 0.26 3.69
CA VAL A 54 5.30 0.37 2.27
C VAL A 54 3.85 0.00 2.01
N ILE A 55 3.13 0.78 1.21
CA ILE A 55 1.79 0.41 0.76
C ILE A 55 1.81 0.24 -0.75
N TYR A 56 1.39 -0.93 -1.20
CA TYR A 56 1.05 -1.15 -2.60
C TYR A 56 -0.44 -0.90 -2.84
N VAL A 57 -0.74 -0.03 -3.79
CA VAL A 57 -2.10 0.28 -4.22
C VAL A 57 -2.34 -0.28 -5.61
N HIS A 58 -3.31 -1.16 -5.72
CA HIS A 58 -3.64 -1.78 -7.00
C HIS A 58 -4.54 -0.87 -7.87
N LYS A 59 -4.39 -0.97 -9.20
CA LYS A 59 -5.33 -0.41 -10.20
C LYS A 59 -5.60 1.10 -10.05
N LEU A 60 -4.55 1.92 -9.92
CA LEU A 60 -4.67 3.40 -9.82
C LEU A 60 -5.49 4.03 -10.95
N TYR A 61 -5.44 3.45 -12.14
CA TYR A 61 -6.11 3.95 -13.35
C TYR A 61 -7.48 3.31 -13.61
N LYS A 62 -8.05 2.56 -12.66
CA LYS A 62 -9.37 1.91 -12.82
C LYS A 62 -10.48 2.88 -13.21
N ASN A 63 -10.50 4.05 -12.59
CA ASN A 63 -11.46 5.12 -12.86
C ASN A 63 -10.93 6.46 -12.34
N LYS A 64 -11.61 7.55 -12.73
CA LYS A 64 -11.23 8.92 -12.35
C LYS A 64 -11.23 9.15 -10.85
N ALA A 65 -12.12 8.51 -10.09
CA ALA A 65 -12.19 8.66 -8.64
C ALA A 65 -10.97 8.04 -7.95
N THR A 66 -10.60 6.80 -8.32
CA THR A 66 -9.38 6.13 -7.84
C THR A 66 -8.13 6.95 -8.16
N TYR A 67 -8.03 7.52 -9.36
CA TYR A 67 -6.90 8.37 -9.71
C TYR A 67 -6.89 9.71 -8.93
N ASN A 68 -8.04 10.28 -8.61
CA ASN A 68 -8.13 11.45 -7.74
C ASN A 68 -7.70 11.14 -6.31
N HIS A 69 -8.12 10.00 -5.76
CA HIS A 69 -7.65 9.52 -4.45
C HIS A 69 -6.12 9.35 -4.44
N TRP A 70 -5.53 8.83 -5.52
CA TRP A 70 -4.08 8.74 -5.67
C TRP A 70 -3.38 10.09 -5.60
N LYS A 71 -3.95 11.12 -6.25
CA LYS A 71 -3.43 12.50 -6.11
C LYS A 71 -3.50 12.99 -4.68
N ASN A 72 -4.62 12.73 -3.98
CA ASN A 72 -4.79 13.15 -2.59
C ASN A 72 -3.78 12.46 -1.66
N ILE A 73 -3.47 11.17 -1.87
CA ILE A 73 -2.46 10.44 -1.08
C ILE A 73 -1.09 11.11 -1.17
N LYS A 74 -0.69 11.55 -2.37
CA LYS A 74 0.59 12.25 -2.56
C LYS A 74 0.68 13.54 -1.76
N GLU A 75 -0.45 14.20 -1.49
CA GLU A 75 -0.48 15.43 -0.70
C GLU A 75 -0.45 15.21 0.82
N LEU A 76 -0.65 13.98 1.29
CA LEU A 76 -0.61 13.67 2.72
C LEU A 76 0.77 13.95 3.33
N LYS A 77 0.79 14.51 4.55
CA LYS A 77 2.03 14.94 5.23
C LYS A 77 2.93 13.78 5.64
N ASN A 78 2.35 12.62 5.94
CA ASN A 78 3.09 11.41 6.31
C ASN A 78 3.71 10.72 5.08
N VAL A 79 3.14 10.92 3.90
CA VAL A 79 3.65 10.35 2.64
C VAL A 79 4.84 11.15 2.15
N ARG A 80 5.96 10.45 1.95
CA ARG A 80 7.24 11.05 1.53
C ARG A 80 7.55 10.71 0.10
N VAL A 81 7.55 9.42 -0.23
CA VAL A 81 7.84 8.97 -1.58
C VAL A 81 6.66 8.19 -2.15
N THR A 82 6.31 8.46 -3.40
CA THR A 82 5.39 7.57 -4.14
C THR A 82 5.97 7.18 -5.48
N ILE A 83 5.70 5.96 -5.91
CA ILE A 83 6.06 5.49 -7.24
C ILE A 83 4.78 5.12 -7.98
N ASP A 84 4.46 5.89 -9.02
CA ASP A 84 3.37 5.62 -9.94
C ASP A 84 3.86 4.65 -11.03
N MET A 85 3.27 3.46 -11.08
CA MET A 85 3.61 2.38 -12.00
C MET A 85 2.42 2.06 -12.92
N PHE A 86 2.66 1.26 -13.96
CA PHE A 86 1.62 0.90 -14.93
C PHE A 86 0.40 0.19 -14.31
N TYR A 87 0.63 -0.75 -13.38
CA TYR A 87 -0.43 -1.56 -12.76
C TYR A 87 -0.94 -1.04 -11.40
N GLY A 88 -0.27 -0.06 -10.81
CA GLY A 88 -0.50 0.33 -9.42
C GLY A 88 0.48 1.39 -8.95
N GLY A 89 0.59 1.59 -7.65
CA GLY A 89 1.60 2.48 -7.09
C GLY A 89 2.10 2.04 -5.73
N LEU A 90 3.28 2.53 -5.37
CA LEU A 90 3.89 2.34 -4.06
C LEU A 90 3.87 3.65 -3.28
N VAL A 91 3.67 3.55 -1.96
CA VAL A 91 3.67 4.68 -1.03
C VAL A 91 4.63 4.37 0.10
N PHE A 92 5.53 5.31 0.39
CA PHE A 92 6.56 5.22 1.42
C PHE A 92 6.46 6.38 2.42
N PHE A 93 6.77 6.10 3.68
CA PHE A 93 6.70 7.07 4.80
C PHE A 93 8.09 7.45 5.35
N ARG A 94 9.16 7.14 4.61
CA ARG A 94 10.57 7.35 4.99
C ARG A 94 10.90 8.83 5.21
N ARG A 95 11.19 9.20 6.45
CA ARG A 95 11.43 10.58 6.90
C ARG A 95 12.78 11.13 6.44
N GLU A 96 13.73 10.24 6.11
CA GLU A 96 15.08 10.60 5.65
C GLU A 96 15.09 11.07 4.20
N GLN A 97 14.04 10.76 3.43
CA GLN A 97 13.92 11.18 2.03
C GLN A 97 13.09 12.45 1.92
N VAL A 98 13.50 13.33 1.00
CA VAL A 98 12.68 14.48 0.60
C VAL A 98 11.37 14.01 -0.01
N LYS A 99 10.34 14.87 0.04
CA LYS A 99 9.05 14.53 -0.55
C LYS A 99 9.19 14.48 -2.07
N GLU A 100 9.01 13.29 -2.67
CA GLU A 100 9.23 13.08 -4.10
C GLU A 100 8.26 12.03 -4.68
N HIS A 101 7.75 12.30 -5.88
CA HIS A 101 6.74 11.44 -6.51
C HIS A 101 7.21 11.03 -7.91
N PHE A 102 7.64 9.78 -8.04
CA PHE A 102 8.13 9.23 -9.29
C PHE A 102 6.98 8.67 -10.14
N LYS A 103 7.15 8.74 -11.46
CA LYS A 103 6.29 8.05 -12.42
C LYS A 103 7.16 7.27 -13.40
N ILE A 104 7.01 5.95 -13.40
CA ILE A 104 7.72 5.09 -14.34
C ILE A 104 7.03 5.19 -15.70
N ARG A 105 7.81 5.50 -16.73
CA ARG A 105 7.39 5.49 -18.14
C ARG A 105 8.25 4.45 -18.85
N ILE A 106 7.63 3.47 -19.48
CA ILE A 106 8.28 2.49 -20.37
C ILE A 106 8.16 2.95 -21.81
#